data_AF-A0A971JAH5-F1
#
_entry.id   AF-A0A971JAH5-F1
#
_cell.length_a   1.000
_cell.length_b   1.000
_cell.length_c   1.000
_cell.angle_alpha   90.00
_cell.angle_beta   90.00
_cell.angle_gamma   90.00
#
_symmetry.space_group_name_H-M   'P 1'
#
loop_
_entity.id
_entity.type
_entity.pdbx_description
1 polymer ?
#
loop_
_entity_poly.entity_id
_entity_poly.type
_entity_poly.pdbx_seq_one_letter_code
_entity_poly.pdbx_strand_id
1 'polypeptide(L)'
;MLLTDITMTEFAAGLMKTRSVIIPFGATEEHGSHLPLSTDTLQAMEVAARLAEQRPVFVAPPIHYGVCRSTSRHPGTVTISTATLKALTLDIVTSLREQGLRDFILLTGHAGGTHFSALVDAGEELLKRFADIRIAAVTEYHLAAEEGRHIIATPGDAHAGEIETSRMLHSHPHLVKGKGVREFPNFPKGILVRDKRRCWPGGVWGDPGAADAGKGRQIETLVVSALGRLLEALETWHEEEGQEGG
;
A
#
# COMPACT_ATOMS: atom_id res chain seq x y z
N MET A 1 -10.50 2.66 13.67
CA MET A 1 -11.93 2.61 13.33
C MET A 1 -12.06 2.29 11.85
N LEU A 2 -12.55 1.10 11.51
CA LEU A 2 -12.74 0.70 10.10
C LEU A 2 -14.07 1.27 9.61
N LEU A 3 -14.07 2.05 8.51
CA LEU A 3 -15.29 2.66 7.98
C LEU A 3 -16.32 1.62 7.50
N THR A 4 -15.86 0.41 7.17
CA THR A 4 -16.74 -0.71 6.77
C THR A 4 -17.58 -1.26 7.92
N ASP A 5 -17.19 -0.98 9.17
CA ASP A 5 -17.71 -1.68 10.34
C ASP A 5 -18.45 -0.74 11.31
N ILE A 6 -18.43 0.57 11.05
CA ILE A 6 -19.01 1.59 11.92
C ILE A 6 -20.24 2.24 11.30
N THR A 7 -21.15 2.67 12.16
CA THR A 7 -22.33 3.46 11.82
C THR A 7 -22.00 4.95 11.68
N MET A 8 -22.94 5.72 11.11
CA MET A 8 -22.84 7.19 11.02
C MET A 8 -22.61 7.85 12.39
N THR A 9 -23.28 7.35 13.44
CA THR A 9 -23.14 7.88 14.82
C THR A 9 -21.74 7.65 15.36
N GLU A 10 -21.17 6.47 15.12
CA GLU A 10 -19.80 6.14 15.53
C GLU A 10 -18.76 6.92 14.73
N PHE A 11 -18.99 7.16 13.45
CA PHE A 11 -18.16 8.04 12.64
C PHE A 11 -18.12 9.47 13.21
N ALA A 12 -19.29 10.04 13.52
CA ALA A 12 -19.38 11.36 14.14
C ALA A 12 -18.66 11.41 15.51
N ALA A 13 -18.80 10.37 16.33
CA ALA A 13 -18.07 10.26 17.60
C ALA A 13 -16.55 10.09 17.40
N GLY A 14 -16.12 9.41 16.33
CA GLY A 14 -14.72 9.22 15.97
C GLY A 14 -14.03 10.53 15.55
N LEU A 15 -14.75 11.43 14.87
CA LEU A 15 -14.24 12.76 14.48
C LEU A 15 -13.88 13.65 15.68
N MET A 16 -14.47 13.38 16.85
CA MET A 16 -14.10 14.04 18.10
C MET A 16 -12.76 13.54 18.67
N LYS A 17 -12.25 12.40 18.18
CA LYS A 17 -11.01 11.76 18.64
C LYS A 17 -9.85 11.94 17.66
N THR A 18 -10.13 11.99 16.36
CA THR A 18 -9.11 12.08 15.32
C THR A 18 -9.67 12.67 14.04
N ARG A 19 -8.81 13.34 13.28
CA ARG A 19 -9.09 13.84 11.92
C ARG A 19 -8.35 13.04 10.85
N SER A 20 -7.68 11.96 11.27
CA SER A 20 -6.78 11.16 10.45
C SER A 20 -7.48 9.97 9.81
N VAL A 21 -7.16 9.71 8.55
CA VAL A 21 -7.65 8.56 7.79
C VAL A 21 -6.54 7.93 6.96
N ILE A 22 -6.50 6.60 6.98
CA ILE A 22 -5.69 5.78 6.10
C ILE A 22 -6.60 5.28 4.98
N ILE A 23 -6.20 5.48 3.74
CA ILE A 23 -6.92 5.02 2.55
C ILE A 23 -6.09 3.90 1.91
N PRO A 24 -6.52 2.63 2.05
CA PRO A 24 -5.78 1.50 1.50
C PRO A 24 -6.00 1.38 -0.01
N PHE A 25 -4.92 1.39 -0.78
CA PHE A 25 -4.90 1.12 -2.22
C PHE A 25 -4.20 -0.21 -2.45
N GLY A 26 -4.93 -1.24 -2.90
CA GLY A 26 -4.33 -2.47 -3.36
C GLY A 26 -4.35 -2.59 -4.89
N ALA A 27 -4.30 -3.82 -5.34
CA ALA A 27 -4.62 -4.20 -6.70
C ALA A 27 -5.12 -5.65 -6.75
N THR A 28 -5.75 -5.98 -7.89
CA THR A 28 -6.01 -7.36 -8.27
C THR A 28 -4.89 -7.77 -9.22
N GLU A 29 -3.82 -8.34 -8.66
CA GLU A 29 -2.54 -8.56 -9.35
C GLU A 29 -2.03 -9.98 -9.12
N GLU A 30 -1.46 -10.56 -10.18
CA GLU A 30 -0.79 -11.84 -10.10
C GLU A 30 0.40 -11.83 -9.11
N HIS A 31 0.50 -12.87 -8.26
CA HIS A 31 1.53 -13.01 -7.24
C HIS A 31 2.11 -14.42 -7.21
N GLY A 32 2.64 -14.85 -8.35
CA GLY A 32 3.08 -16.22 -8.54
C GLY A 32 1.94 -17.23 -8.47
N SER A 33 2.32 -18.50 -8.39
CA SER A 33 1.37 -19.61 -8.27
C SER A 33 0.84 -19.84 -6.85
N HIS A 34 1.40 -19.14 -5.85
CA HIS A 34 1.18 -19.47 -4.43
C HIS A 34 0.44 -18.40 -3.63
N LEU A 35 0.43 -17.13 -4.04
CA LEU A 35 -0.32 -16.09 -3.32
C LEU A 35 -1.62 -15.73 -4.05
N PRO A 36 -2.64 -15.25 -3.32
CA PRO A 36 -3.89 -14.82 -3.94
C PRO A 36 -3.71 -13.53 -4.74
N LEU A 37 -4.61 -13.30 -5.71
CA LEU A 37 -4.63 -12.08 -6.53
C LEU A 37 -4.91 -10.79 -5.73
N SER A 38 -5.32 -10.93 -4.47
CA SER A 38 -5.66 -9.83 -3.57
C SER A 38 -4.55 -9.50 -2.56
N THR A 39 -3.33 -10.00 -2.76
CA THR A 39 -2.21 -9.88 -1.81
C THR A 39 -1.99 -8.42 -1.40
N ASP A 40 -1.87 -7.51 -2.37
CA ASP A 40 -1.69 -6.07 -2.14
C ASP A 40 -2.78 -5.49 -1.22
N THR A 41 -4.04 -5.78 -1.53
CA THR A 41 -5.17 -5.26 -0.75
C THR A 41 -5.15 -5.82 0.67
N LEU A 42 -4.88 -7.11 0.82
CA LEU A 42 -4.87 -7.77 2.13
C LEU A 42 -3.73 -7.23 3.01
N GLN A 43 -2.55 -6.99 2.46
CA GLN A 43 -1.42 -6.45 3.23
C GLN A 43 -1.65 -4.99 3.65
N ALA A 44 -2.12 -4.14 2.74
CA ALA A 44 -2.45 -2.76 3.09
C ALA A 44 -3.55 -2.67 4.16
N MET A 45 -4.58 -3.53 4.06
CA MET A 45 -5.65 -3.61 5.06
C MET A 45 -5.16 -4.12 6.41
N GLU A 46 -4.31 -5.16 6.43
CA GLU A 46 -3.78 -5.75 7.67
C GLU A 46 -3.02 -4.70 8.50
N VAL A 47 -2.10 -3.97 7.86
CA VAL A 47 -1.30 -2.93 8.53
C VAL A 47 -2.21 -1.80 9.04
N ALA A 48 -3.12 -1.30 8.18
CA ALA A 48 -4.00 -0.20 8.54
C ALA A 48 -4.95 -0.57 9.69
N ALA A 49 -5.53 -1.77 9.65
CA ALA A 49 -6.42 -2.27 10.70
C ALA A 49 -5.69 -2.44 12.04
N ARG A 50 -4.48 -3.02 12.03
CA ARG A 50 -3.65 -3.16 13.23
C ARG A 50 -3.27 -1.81 13.84
N LEU A 51 -2.94 -0.81 13.03
CA LEU A 51 -2.67 0.54 13.55
C LEU A 51 -3.93 1.15 14.17
N ALA A 52 -5.08 0.93 13.55
CA ALA A 52 -6.38 1.41 14.01
C ALA A 52 -6.88 0.76 15.31
N GLU A 53 -6.33 -0.39 15.69
CA GLU A 53 -6.52 -1.00 17.01
C GLU A 53 -5.66 -0.33 18.09
N GLN A 54 -4.51 0.24 17.71
CA GLN A 54 -3.54 0.81 18.65
C GLN A 54 -3.79 2.29 18.95
N ARG A 55 -4.40 3.02 18.01
CA ARG A 55 -4.68 4.46 18.17
C ARG A 55 -5.91 4.93 17.38
N PRO A 56 -6.51 6.07 17.76
CA PRO A 56 -7.59 6.68 16.98
C PRO A 56 -7.13 7.10 15.58
N VAL A 57 -7.56 6.34 14.58
CA VAL A 57 -7.44 6.66 13.15
C VAL A 57 -8.58 5.97 12.40
N PHE A 58 -9.09 6.59 11.34
CA PHE A 58 -10.05 5.96 10.43
C PHE A 58 -9.32 5.14 9.37
N VAL A 59 -9.91 4.03 8.95
CA VAL A 59 -9.44 3.27 7.77
C VAL A 59 -10.58 3.21 6.79
N ALA A 60 -10.38 3.78 5.60
CA ALA A 60 -11.36 3.77 4.53
C ALA A 60 -11.50 2.37 3.92
N PRO A 61 -12.62 2.06 3.23
CA PRO A 61 -12.72 0.83 2.45
C PRO A 61 -11.58 0.76 1.42
N PRO A 62 -10.99 -0.42 1.18
CA PRO A 62 -9.86 -0.54 0.27
C PRO A 62 -10.28 -0.35 -1.18
N ILE A 63 -9.37 0.22 -1.98
CA ILE A 63 -9.47 0.21 -3.43
C ILE A 63 -8.84 -1.10 -3.93
N HIS A 64 -9.64 -1.97 -4.55
CA HIS A 64 -9.22 -3.31 -5.00
C HIS A 64 -8.52 -3.33 -6.37
N TYR A 65 -8.45 -2.21 -7.08
CA TYR A 65 -7.88 -2.13 -8.42
C TYR A 65 -6.81 -1.04 -8.51
N GLY A 66 -5.70 -1.37 -9.17
CA GLY A 66 -4.54 -0.49 -9.31
C GLY A 66 -3.96 -0.47 -10.72
N VAL A 67 -2.83 0.21 -10.88
CA VAL A 67 -2.07 0.28 -12.14
C VAL A 67 -1.02 -0.84 -12.20
N CYS A 68 -1.41 -2.01 -12.67
CA CYS A 68 -0.58 -3.23 -12.72
C CYS A 68 0.11 -3.39 -14.08
N ARG A 69 0.91 -2.38 -14.49
CA ARG A 69 1.56 -2.39 -15.82
C ARG A 69 2.51 -3.58 -16.01
N SER A 70 3.21 -3.99 -14.95
CA SER A 70 4.22 -5.06 -15.02
C SER A 70 3.62 -6.45 -15.22
N THR A 71 2.45 -6.68 -14.66
CA THR A 71 1.72 -7.95 -14.60
C THR A 71 0.46 -7.97 -15.48
N SER A 72 0.17 -6.90 -16.23
CA SER A 72 -1.05 -6.75 -17.05
C SER A 72 -1.34 -7.86 -18.07
N ARG A 73 -0.35 -8.70 -18.41
CA ARG A 73 -0.49 -9.87 -19.30
C ARG A 73 -0.48 -11.20 -18.55
N HIS A 74 -0.32 -11.18 -17.23
CA HIS A 74 -0.41 -12.34 -16.36
C HIS A 74 -1.88 -12.67 -16.07
N PRO A 75 -2.27 -13.95 -16.08
CA PRO A 75 -3.67 -14.35 -15.85
C PRO A 75 -4.21 -13.85 -14.52
N GLY A 76 -5.44 -13.32 -14.53
CA GLY A 76 -6.12 -12.83 -13.33
C GLY A 76 -5.82 -11.38 -12.95
N THR A 77 -4.74 -10.78 -13.47
CA THR A 77 -4.45 -9.36 -13.23
C THR A 77 -5.49 -8.46 -13.87
N VAL A 78 -6.07 -7.54 -13.09
CA VAL A 78 -7.02 -6.52 -13.56
C VAL A 78 -6.44 -5.15 -13.24
N THR A 79 -6.03 -4.43 -14.29
CA THR A 79 -5.44 -3.10 -14.16
C THR A 79 -6.39 -2.01 -14.65
N ILE A 80 -6.45 -0.91 -13.89
CA ILE A 80 -7.07 0.35 -14.33
C ILE A 80 -6.00 1.30 -14.91
N SER A 81 -6.46 2.38 -15.55
CA SER A 81 -5.57 3.42 -16.06
C SER A 81 -5.04 4.30 -14.93
N THR A 82 -3.90 4.97 -15.16
CA THR A 82 -3.35 5.97 -14.22
C THR A 82 -4.31 7.13 -14.01
N ALA A 83 -5.00 7.56 -15.06
CA ALA A 83 -6.01 8.63 -14.98
C ALA A 83 -7.19 8.21 -14.10
N THR A 84 -7.64 6.95 -14.20
CA THR A 84 -8.71 6.41 -13.37
C THR A 84 -8.29 6.34 -11.91
N LEU A 85 -7.07 5.83 -11.61
CA LEU A 85 -6.57 5.78 -10.24
C LEU A 85 -6.47 7.19 -9.64
N LYS A 86 -5.90 8.15 -10.37
CA LYS A 86 -5.84 9.55 -9.95
C LYS A 86 -7.22 10.12 -9.66
N ALA A 87 -8.17 9.96 -10.59
CA ALA A 87 -9.53 10.47 -10.43
C ALA A 87 -10.22 9.88 -9.19
N LEU A 88 -10.10 8.56 -8.97
CA LEU A 88 -10.63 7.91 -7.77
C LEU A 88 -10.02 8.49 -6.49
N THR A 89 -8.69 8.68 -6.46
CA THR A 89 -8.02 9.28 -5.30
C THR A 89 -8.50 10.71 -5.04
N LEU A 90 -8.65 11.53 -6.09
CA LEU A 90 -9.16 12.90 -5.95
C LEU A 90 -10.58 12.91 -5.36
N ASP A 91 -11.48 12.08 -5.88
CA ASP A 91 -12.87 12.03 -5.45
C ASP A 91 -13.01 11.53 -3.99
N ILE A 92 -12.29 10.47 -3.64
CA ILE A 92 -12.33 9.87 -2.30
C ILE A 92 -11.79 10.85 -1.25
N VAL A 93 -10.62 11.45 -1.48
CA VAL A 93 -10.03 12.39 -0.52
C VAL A 93 -10.90 13.64 -0.39
N THR A 94 -11.43 14.17 -1.50
CA THR A 94 -12.33 15.33 -1.47
C THR A 94 -13.58 15.04 -0.65
N SER A 95 -14.22 13.88 -0.86
CA SER A 95 -15.42 13.49 -0.11
C SER A 95 -15.13 13.30 1.39
N LEU A 96 -14.03 12.63 1.74
CA LEU A 96 -13.63 12.43 3.14
C LEU A 96 -13.25 13.75 3.83
N ARG A 97 -12.63 14.69 3.10
CA ARG A 97 -12.36 16.04 3.58
C ARG A 97 -13.65 16.78 3.92
N GLU A 98 -14.67 16.70 3.07
CA GLU A 98 -15.99 17.30 3.32
C GLU A 98 -16.66 16.72 4.58
N GLN A 99 -16.37 15.46 4.93
CA GLN A 99 -16.80 14.84 6.18
C GLN A 99 -15.98 15.24 7.41
N GLY A 100 -14.98 16.12 7.27
CA GLY A 100 -14.21 16.67 8.39
C GLY A 100 -12.83 16.07 8.60
N LEU A 101 -12.40 15.09 7.78
CA LEU A 101 -11.06 14.51 7.84
C LEU A 101 -10.02 15.48 7.24
N ARG A 102 -8.80 15.46 7.76
CA ARG A 102 -7.77 16.47 7.46
C ARG A 102 -6.40 15.86 7.19
N ASP A 103 -6.10 14.71 7.80
CA ASP A 103 -4.82 14.03 7.67
C ASP A 103 -5.02 12.72 6.90
N PHE A 104 -4.42 12.62 5.72
CA PHE A 104 -4.65 11.50 4.80
C PHE A 104 -3.35 10.73 4.57
N ILE A 105 -3.39 9.41 4.79
CA ILE A 105 -2.35 8.50 4.33
C ILE A 105 -2.88 7.66 3.18
N LEU A 106 -2.34 7.89 1.98
CA LEU A 106 -2.53 7.01 0.83
C LEU A 106 -1.59 5.82 0.99
N LEU A 107 -2.07 4.77 1.65
CA LEU A 107 -1.30 3.56 1.94
C LEU A 107 -1.49 2.56 0.80
N THR A 108 -0.46 2.32 0.00
CA THR A 108 -0.55 1.33 -1.08
C THR A 108 0.13 0.01 -0.73
N GLY A 109 -0.59 -1.08 -0.95
CA GLY A 109 -0.07 -2.46 -0.95
C GLY A 109 0.57 -2.87 -2.27
N HIS A 110 0.42 -2.05 -3.32
CA HIS A 110 1.01 -2.31 -4.63
C HIS A 110 2.30 -1.52 -4.80
N ALA A 111 3.44 -2.20 -4.91
CA ALA A 111 4.76 -1.58 -5.11
C ALA A 111 5.05 -1.14 -6.56
N GLY A 112 4.03 -1.10 -7.42
CA GLY A 112 4.17 -0.65 -8.81
C GLY A 112 4.53 0.84 -8.92
N GLY A 113 5.70 1.18 -9.45
CA GLY A 113 6.16 2.58 -9.53
C GLY A 113 5.19 3.55 -10.21
N THR A 114 4.53 3.16 -11.31
CA THR A 114 3.50 4.01 -11.94
C THR A 114 2.24 4.15 -11.08
N HIS A 115 1.85 3.10 -10.35
CA HIS A 115 0.73 3.16 -9.40
C HIS A 115 1.04 4.21 -8.33
N PHE A 116 2.21 4.10 -7.69
CA PHE A 116 2.64 5.03 -6.65
C PHE A 116 2.75 6.47 -7.16
N SER A 117 3.34 6.69 -8.34
CA SER A 117 3.41 8.03 -8.94
C SER A 117 2.03 8.66 -9.18
N ALA A 118 1.01 7.86 -9.52
CA ALA A 118 -0.35 8.38 -9.70
C ALA A 118 -0.99 8.82 -8.37
N LEU A 119 -0.69 8.11 -7.27
CA LEU A 119 -1.13 8.52 -5.92
C LEU A 119 -0.43 9.81 -5.46
N VAL A 120 0.88 9.91 -5.69
CA VAL A 120 1.64 11.14 -5.39
C VAL A 120 1.11 12.32 -6.20
N ASP A 121 0.92 12.15 -7.52
CA ASP A 121 0.37 13.19 -8.41
C ASP A 121 -1.06 13.61 -8.01
N ALA A 122 -1.87 12.68 -7.48
CA ALA A 122 -3.17 13.02 -6.89
C ALA A 122 -3.02 13.84 -5.60
N GLY A 123 -2.11 13.44 -4.70
CA GLY A 123 -1.84 14.15 -3.45
C GLY A 123 -1.37 15.58 -3.66
N GLU A 124 -0.40 15.79 -4.56
CA GLU A 124 0.10 17.11 -4.97
C GLU A 124 -1.01 18.01 -5.52
N GLU A 125 -1.92 17.45 -6.32
CA GLU A 125 -3.06 18.19 -6.85
C GLU A 125 -4.08 18.55 -5.76
N LEU A 126 -4.30 17.68 -4.78
CA LEU A 126 -5.18 17.95 -3.64
C LEU A 126 -4.60 19.02 -2.72
N LEU A 127 -3.31 19.02 -2.45
CA LEU A 127 -2.63 20.07 -1.67
C LEU A 127 -2.76 21.45 -2.34
N LYS A 128 -2.66 21.52 -3.68
CA LYS A 128 -2.92 22.76 -4.42
C LYS A 128 -4.37 23.25 -4.31
N ARG A 129 -5.32 22.32 -4.18
CA ARG A 129 -6.76 22.63 -4.11
C ARG A 129 -7.21 22.99 -2.70
N PHE A 130 -6.58 22.41 -1.68
CA PHE A 130 -7.04 22.46 -0.29
C PHE A 130 -5.88 22.76 0.66
N ALA A 131 -5.85 23.98 1.19
CA ALA A 131 -4.84 24.41 2.16
C ALA A 131 -5.06 23.83 3.58
N ASP A 132 -6.21 23.20 3.84
CA ASP A 132 -6.56 22.70 5.17
C ASP A 132 -6.30 21.20 5.36
N ILE A 133 -5.59 20.53 4.43
CA ILE A 133 -5.31 19.10 4.54
C ILE A 133 -3.81 18.81 4.51
N ARG A 134 -3.44 17.66 5.06
CA ARG A 134 -2.10 17.08 4.97
C ARG A 134 -2.20 15.69 4.36
N ILE A 135 -1.29 15.36 3.45
CA ILE A 135 -1.33 14.09 2.71
C ILE A 135 0.06 13.47 2.71
N ALA A 136 0.13 12.19 3.06
CA ALA A 136 1.28 11.32 2.80
C ALA A 136 0.90 10.21 1.83
N ALA A 137 1.81 9.83 0.93
CA ALA A 137 1.69 8.63 0.12
C ALA A 137 2.84 7.68 0.47
N VAL A 138 2.52 6.42 0.79
CA VAL A 138 3.51 5.44 1.22
C VAL A 138 3.17 4.04 0.72
N THR A 139 4.19 3.30 0.31
CA THR A 139 4.06 1.87 0.01
C THR A 139 4.42 1.06 1.25
N GLU A 140 3.49 0.21 1.68
CA GLU A 140 3.65 -0.63 2.86
C GLU A 140 4.75 -1.71 2.65
N TYR A 141 4.91 -2.20 1.40
CA TYR A 141 6.05 -3.03 0.99
C TYR A 141 7.41 -2.34 1.19
N HIS A 142 7.54 -1.04 0.86
CA HIS A 142 8.81 -0.34 1.05
C HIS A 142 9.14 -0.16 2.54
N LEU A 143 8.13 0.12 3.38
CA LEU A 143 8.30 0.10 4.83
C LEU A 143 8.76 -1.29 5.30
N ALA A 144 8.15 -2.36 4.79
CA ALA A 144 8.52 -3.73 5.13
C ALA A 144 9.97 -4.04 4.75
N ALA A 145 10.39 -3.66 3.55
CA ALA A 145 11.75 -3.87 3.05
C ALA A 145 12.80 -3.07 3.85
N GLU A 146 12.50 -1.82 4.22
CA GLU A 146 13.42 -0.95 4.94
C GLU A 146 13.57 -1.34 6.41
N GLU A 147 12.45 -1.49 7.12
CA GLU A 147 12.42 -1.79 8.55
C GLU A 147 12.82 -3.25 8.80
N GLY A 148 12.37 -4.16 7.93
CA GLY A 148 12.64 -5.60 7.99
C GLY A 148 13.98 -6.03 7.41
N ARG A 149 14.84 -5.10 6.95
CA ARG A 149 16.10 -5.41 6.24
C ARG A 149 17.02 -6.44 6.91
N HIS A 150 16.95 -6.55 8.23
CA HIS A 150 17.77 -7.45 9.05
C HIS A 150 17.17 -8.87 9.18
N ILE A 151 15.93 -9.05 8.70
CA ILE A 151 15.14 -10.27 8.74
C ILE A 151 15.10 -10.92 7.35
N ILE A 152 15.08 -10.09 6.31
CA ILE A 152 14.97 -10.50 4.91
C ILE A 152 16.28 -11.14 4.46
N ALA A 153 16.22 -12.40 4.03
CA ALA A 153 17.38 -13.16 3.59
C ALA A 153 17.65 -13.04 2.08
N THR A 154 16.64 -12.66 1.30
CA THR A 154 16.66 -12.68 -0.17
C THR A 154 17.10 -11.33 -0.73
N PRO A 155 18.30 -11.24 -1.36
CA PRO A 155 18.72 -9.99 -1.99
C PRO A 155 17.85 -9.67 -3.22
N GLY A 156 17.38 -8.43 -3.30
CA GLY A 156 16.57 -7.96 -4.42
C GLY A 156 15.15 -8.52 -4.46
N ASP A 157 14.61 -8.95 -3.32
CA ASP A 157 13.19 -9.29 -3.16
C ASP A 157 12.31 -8.08 -3.54
N ALA A 158 11.30 -8.29 -4.36
CA ALA A 158 10.46 -7.21 -4.90
C ALA A 158 8.97 -7.56 -5.06
N HIS A 159 8.63 -8.78 -5.49
CA HIS A 159 7.24 -9.14 -5.85
C HIS A 159 6.97 -10.63 -5.69
N ALA A 160 5.88 -10.99 -5.04
CA ALA A 160 5.52 -12.34 -4.63
C ALA A 160 6.64 -13.12 -3.92
N GLY A 161 7.61 -12.38 -3.35
CA GLY A 161 8.87 -12.88 -2.83
C GLY A 161 8.81 -13.29 -1.36
N GLU A 162 9.96 -13.27 -0.70
CA GLU A 162 10.10 -13.61 0.72
C GLU A 162 9.20 -12.73 1.60
N ILE A 163 9.20 -11.41 1.38
CA ILE A 163 8.49 -10.44 2.24
C ILE A 163 6.98 -10.71 2.21
N GLU A 164 6.38 -10.66 1.04
CA GLU A 164 4.94 -10.81 0.88
C GLU A 164 4.46 -12.20 1.26
N THR A 165 5.23 -13.23 0.87
CA THR A 165 4.89 -14.62 1.23
C THR A 165 4.93 -14.82 2.74
N SER A 166 5.95 -14.29 3.42
CA SER A 166 6.06 -14.39 4.88
C SER A 166 4.86 -13.74 5.57
N ARG A 167 4.48 -12.55 5.12
CA ARG A 167 3.36 -11.79 5.69
C ARG A 167 2.01 -12.46 5.41
N MET A 168 1.81 -12.99 4.21
CA MET A 168 0.61 -13.77 3.88
C MET A 168 0.53 -15.09 4.66
N LEU A 169 1.66 -15.77 4.91
CA LEU A 169 1.71 -16.94 5.78
C LEU A 169 1.35 -16.61 7.23
N HIS A 170 1.62 -15.38 7.68
CA HIS A 170 1.24 -14.91 9.01
C HIS A 170 -0.23 -14.49 9.10
N SER A 171 -0.69 -13.60 8.22
CA SER A 171 -2.04 -13.00 8.31
C SER A 171 -3.13 -13.85 7.66
N HIS A 172 -2.84 -14.49 6.53
CA HIS A 172 -3.82 -15.22 5.73
C HIS A 172 -3.30 -16.60 5.24
N PRO A 173 -2.83 -17.49 6.15
CA PRO A 173 -2.19 -18.75 5.76
C PRO A 173 -3.07 -19.66 4.89
N HIS A 174 -4.40 -19.59 5.06
CA HIS A 174 -5.38 -20.38 4.31
C HIS A 174 -5.45 -19.99 2.81
N LEU A 175 -4.99 -18.79 2.45
CA LEU A 175 -4.95 -18.33 1.06
C LEU A 175 -3.65 -18.72 0.35
N VAL A 176 -2.57 -19.02 1.08
CA VAL A 176 -1.28 -19.40 0.50
C VAL A 176 -1.33 -20.84 -0.03
N LYS A 177 -0.97 -21.04 -1.31
CA LYS A 177 -1.05 -22.32 -2.03
C LYS A 177 0.34 -22.88 -2.30
N GLY A 178 0.71 -23.93 -1.57
CA GLY A 178 1.99 -24.60 -1.78
C GLY A 178 3.18 -23.66 -1.58
N LYS A 179 4.23 -23.85 -2.39
CA LYS A 179 5.43 -23.00 -2.39
C LYS A 179 5.60 -22.37 -3.76
N GLY A 180 5.82 -21.06 -3.78
CA GLY A 180 6.19 -20.34 -5.00
C GLY A 180 7.56 -20.77 -5.51
N VAL A 181 7.83 -20.51 -6.79
CA VAL A 181 9.12 -20.78 -7.42
C VAL A 181 9.94 -19.49 -7.39
N ARG A 182 11.17 -19.57 -6.88
CA ARG A 182 12.13 -18.47 -6.94
C ARG A 182 12.37 -18.04 -8.39
N GLU A 183 12.22 -16.77 -8.66
CA GLU A 183 12.45 -16.17 -9.98
C GLU A 183 12.92 -14.72 -9.83
N PHE A 184 13.69 -14.25 -10.79
CA PHE A 184 14.05 -12.85 -10.95
C PHE A 184 13.86 -12.48 -12.43
N PRO A 185 13.17 -11.37 -12.74
CA PRO A 185 12.91 -11.00 -14.12
C PRO A 185 14.18 -10.57 -14.84
N ASN A 186 14.20 -10.78 -16.15
CA ASN A 186 15.26 -10.31 -17.03
C ASN A 186 14.73 -9.25 -18.01
N PHE A 187 14.41 -8.06 -17.50
CA PHE A 187 13.95 -6.95 -18.32
C PHE A 187 15.13 -6.26 -19.03
N PRO A 188 15.02 -5.92 -20.32
CA PRO A 188 16.03 -5.13 -21.01
C PRO A 188 16.07 -3.70 -20.43
N LYS A 189 17.28 -3.23 -20.11
CA LYS A 189 17.48 -1.90 -19.51
C LYS A 189 17.14 -0.80 -20.52
N GLY A 190 16.29 0.13 -20.11
CA GLY A 190 15.88 1.29 -20.94
C GLY A 190 14.93 0.97 -22.11
N ILE A 191 14.49 -0.29 -22.27
CA ILE A 191 13.60 -0.70 -23.36
C ILE A 191 12.23 -1.09 -22.79
N LEU A 192 11.18 -0.49 -23.34
CA LEU A 192 9.80 -0.83 -22.97
C LEU A 192 9.38 -2.17 -23.60
N VAL A 193 8.98 -3.12 -22.77
CA VAL A 193 8.53 -4.45 -23.19
C VAL A 193 7.01 -4.49 -23.29
N ARG A 194 6.50 -4.87 -24.46
CA ARG A 194 5.04 -5.00 -24.71
C ARG A 194 4.40 -6.15 -23.94
N ASP A 195 5.08 -7.29 -23.89
CA ASP A 195 4.65 -8.50 -23.20
C ASP A 195 5.70 -8.86 -22.15
N LYS A 196 5.56 -8.27 -20.97
CA LYS A 196 6.51 -8.41 -19.87
C LYS A 196 6.57 -9.84 -19.32
N ARG A 197 5.51 -10.63 -19.49
CA ARG A 197 5.47 -12.04 -19.11
C ARG A 197 6.52 -12.88 -19.84
N ARG A 198 7.00 -12.46 -21.02
CA ARG A 198 8.13 -13.14 -21.70
C ARG A 198 9.46 -12.99 -20.99
N CYS A 199 9.64 -11.90 -20.25
CA CYS A 199 10.84 -11.63 -19.45
C CYS A 199 10.68 -12.09 -17.99
N TRP A 200 9.45 -12.45 -17.61
CA TRP A 200 9.03 -12.72 -16.24
C TRP A 200 7.79 -13.64 -16.20
N PRO A 201 7.91 -14.90 -16.65
CA PRO A 201 6.76 -15.77 -16.84
C PRO A 201 6.09 -16.26 -15.55
N GLY A 202 6.86 -16.44 -14.48
CA GLY A 202 6.36 -16.97 -13.21
C GLY A 202 5.81 -15.89 -12.28
N GLY A 203 6.04 -14.60 -12.58
CA GLY A 203 5.49 -13.50 -11.80
C GLY A 203 6.02 -13.43 -10.37
N VAL A 204 7.18 -14.03 -10.11
CA VAL A 204 7.89 -13.92 -8.83
C VAL A 204 9.20 -13.15 -9.04
N TRP A 205 9.43 -12.13 -8.25
CA TRP A 205 10.68 -11.39 -8.17
C TRP A 205 11.21 -11.50 -6.75
N GLY A 206 11.88 -12.61 -6.46
CA GLY A 206 12.28 -12.95 -5.10
C GLY A 206 12.38 -14.46 -4.87
N ASP A 207 12.42 -14.85 -3.60
CA ASP A 207 12.50 -16.25 -3.17
C ASP A 207 11.43 -16.59 -2.12
N PRO A 208 10.25 -17.07 -2.56
CA PRO A 208 9.18 -17.51 -1.66
C PRO A 208 9.60 -18.66 -0.73
N GLY A 209 10.66 -19.40 -1.09
CA GLY A 209 11.17 -20.51 -0.30
C GLY A 209 11.87 -20.08 1.00
N ALA A 210 12.32 -18.82 1.07
CA ALA A 210 12.91 -18.22 2.26
C ALA A 210 11.86 -17.69 3.25
N ALA A 211 10.58 -17.73 2.89
CA ALA A 211 9.49 -17.17 3.67
C ALA A 211 9.05 -18.06 4.83
N ASP A 212 8.66 -17.43 5.94
CA ASP A 212 8.00 -18.10 7.06
C ASP A 212 7.08 -17.14 7.83
N ALA A 213 6.10 -17.71 8.54
CA ALA A 213 5.11 -16.94 9.29
C ALA A 213 5.71 -16.17 10.49
N GLY A 214 6.87 -16.59 11.00
CA GLY A 214 7.61 -15.89 12.05
C GLY A 214 8.16 -14.57 11.55
N LYS A 215 8.85 -14.59 10.41
CA LYS A 215 9.29 -13.38 9.71
C LYS A 215 8.12 -12.47 9.38
N GLY A 216 7.03 -13.05 8.85
CA GLY A 216 5.82 -12.31 8.51
C GLY A 216 5.30 -11.47 9.67
N ARG A 217 5.18 -12.08 10.85
CA ARG A 217 4.75 -11.40 12.08
C ARG A 217 5.70 -10.29 12.52
N GLN A 218 7.00 -10.53 12.46
CA GLN A 218 8.00 -9.53 12.86
C GLN A 218 7.97 -8.33 11.91
N ILE A 219 7.97 -8.57 10.60
CA ILE A 219 7.87 -7.53 9.57
C ILE A 219 6.57 -6.76 9.73
N GLU A 220 5.43 -7.43 9.89
CA GLU A 220 4.13 -6.78 10.10
C GLU A 220 4.14 -5.82 11.28
N THR A 221 4.73 -6.24 12.40
CA THR A 221 4.87 -5.40 13.61
C THR A 221 5.70 -4.15 13.33
N LEU A 222 6.80 -4.30 12.59
CA LEU A 222 7.68 -3.19 12.22
C LEU A 222 6.97 -2.20 11.29
N VAL A 223 6.23 -2.70 10.29
CA VAL A 223 5.48 -1.86 9.33
C VAL A 223 4.40 -1.06 10.05
N VAL A 224 3.63 -1.69 10.96
CA VAL A 224 2.61 -0.99 11.76
C VAL A 224 3.24 0.12 12.62
N SER A 225 4.39 -0.15 13.23
CA SER A 225 5.14 0.84 14.00
C SER A 225 5.62 2.01 13.13
N ALA A 226 6.17 1.73 11.95
CA ALA A 226 6.63 2.75 11.01
C ALA A 226 5.47 3.60 10.48
N LEU A 227 4.33 2.98 10.15
CA LEU A 227 3.13 3.69 9.74
C LEU A 227 2.59 4.60 10.85
N GLY A 228 2.64 4.14 12.11
CA GLY A 228 2.29 4.95 13.27
C GLY A 228 3.17 6.19 13.41
N ARG A 229 4.50 6.04 13.27
CA ARG A 229 5.45 7.17 13.27
C ARG A 229 5.18 8.15 12.13
N LEU A 230 4.89 7.65 10.94
CA LEU A 230 4.53 8.49 9.80
C LEU A 230 3.25 9.28 10.07
N LEU A 231 2.24 8.65 10.68
CA LEU A 231 1.00 9.33 11.03
C LEU A 231 1.23 10.44 12.07
N GLU A 232 2.04 10.19 13.10
CA GLU A 232 2.41 11.22 14.10
C GLU A 232 3.15 12.40 13.47
N ALA A 233 4.09 12.10 12.58
CA ALA A 233 4.80 13.13 11.82
C ALA A 233 3.83 13.94 10.95
N LEU A 234 2.88 13.29 10.28
CA LEU A 234 1.88 13.97 9.46
C LEU A 234 0.95 14.86 10.28
N GLU A 235 0.47 14.38 11.43
CA GLU A 235 -0.45 15.09 12.32
C GLU A 235 0.17 16.34 12.99
N THR A 236 1.50 16.38 13.09
CA THR A 236 2.27 17.50 13.65
C THR A 236 2.98 18.32 12.59
N TRP A 237 2.89 17.91 11.31
CA TRP A 237 3.50 18.63 10.21
C TRP A 237 2.81 19.98 10.00
N HIS A 238 3.62 21.02 9.90
CA HIS A 238 3.23 22.36 9.49
C HIS A 238 4.20 22.78 8.38
N GLU A 239 3.68 23.33 7.29
CA GLU A 239 4.54 24.01 6.33
C GLU A 239 5.20 25.18 7.06
N GLU A 240 6.53 25.20 7.13
CA GLU A 240 7.24 26.39 7.59
C GLU A 240 6.81 27.52 6.65
N GLU A 241 6.23 28.59 7.21
CA GLU A 241 6.12 29.86 6.49
C GLU A 241 7.54 30.22 6.06
N GLY A 242 7.83 30.02 4.78
CA GLY A 242 9.14 30.30 4.23
C GLY A 242 9.54 31.70 4.69
N GLN A 243 10.74 31.83 5.24
CA GLN A 243 11.32 33.11 5.61
C GLN A 243 11.13 34.10 4.45
N GLU A 244 10.12 34.95 4.53
CA GLU A 244 10.12 36.25 3.85
C GLU A 244 11.23 37.06 4.54
N GLY A 245 12.46 36.89 4.07
CA GLY A 245 13.63 37.51 4.68
C GLY A 245 14.80 37.58 3.73
N GLY A 246 14.89 38.66 2.95
CA GLY A 246 16.09 39.09 2.23
C GLY A 246 15.82 39.88 0.98
#